data_AF-A0A9L0SJ67-F1
#
_entry.id   AF-A0A9L0SJ67-F1
#
_cell.length_a   1.000
_cell.length_b   1.000
_cell.length_c   1.000
_cell.angle_alpha   90.00
_cell.angle_beta   90.00
_cell.angle_gamma   90.00
#
_symmetry.space_group_name_H-M   'P 1'
#
loop_
_entity.id
_entity.type
_entity.pdbx_description
1 polymer ?
#
loop_
_entity_poly.entity_id
_entity_poly.type
_entity_poly.pdbx_seq_one_letter_code
_entity_poly.pdbx_strand_id
1 'polypeptide(L)'
;MATPVNGAHENADLWSSHDKMMAQPLKDSDTEVYNIIKKESNRQRVGLELIASENFASRAVLEALGSCLNNKYSEGYPGQRYVNVVKDLLLTSSCEVLREYRVQTIWKFQETTKFSTVVTSFPLLLADITQKRSGSL
;
A
#
# COMPACT_ATOMS: atom_id res chain seq x y z
N MET A 1 37.56 -38.04 -20.79
CA MET A 1 37.78 -36.84 -19.96
C MET A 1 36.47 -36.09 -19.89
N ALA A 2 35.74 -36.19 -18.77
CA ALA A 2 34.55 -35.38 -18.55
C ALA A 2 35.01 -33.95 -18.22
N THR A 3 34.56 -32.97 -18.99
CA THR A 3 34.75 -31.56 -18.66
C THR A 3 33.96 -31.24 -17.39
N PRO A 4 34.53 -30.51 -16.41
CA PRO A 4 33.77 -30.09 -15.26
C PRO A 4 32.78 -29.01 -15.71
N VAL A 5 31.50 -29.18 -15.34
CA VAL A 5 30.44 -28.22 -15.62
C VAL A 5 30.60 -27.04 -14.65
N ASN A 6 31.52 -26.12 -14.96
CA ASN A 6 31.88 -24.95 -14.15
C ASN A 6 30.80 -23.84 -14.09
N GLY A 7 29.52 -24.15 -14.34
CA GLY A 7 28.45 -23.14 -14.47
C GLY A 7 27.49 -23.02 -13.26
N ALA A 8 27.57 -23.92 -12.28
CA ALA A 8 26.61 -23.95 -11.17
C ALA A 8 26.91 -22.92 -10.07
N HIS A 9 28.20 -22.62 -9.82
CA HIS A 9 28.62 -21.70 -8.76
C HIS A 9 28.38 -20.22 -9.14
N GLU A 10 28.71 -19.82 -10.37
CA GLU A 10 28.49 -18.44 -10.84
C GLU A 10 27.00 -18.04 -10.85
N ASN A 11 26.11 -19.00 -11.12
CA ASN A 11 24.67 -18.75 -11.17
C ASN A 11 24.08 -18.52 -9.76
N ALA A 12 24.53 -19.30 -8.77
CA ALA A 12 24.05 -19.17 -7.39
C ALA A 12 24.44 -17.83 -6.74
N ASP A 13 25.67 -17.35 -7.01
CA ASP A 13 26.15 -16.07 -6.49
C ASP A 13 25.39 -14.88 -7.10
N LEU A 14 25.03 -14.97 -8.39
CA LEU A 14 24.21 -13.96 -9.08
C LEU A 14 22.79 -13.89 -8.51
N TRP A 15 22.12 -15.03 -8.31
CA TRP A 15 20.79 -15.06 -7.70
C TRP A 15 20.79 -14.56 -6.26
N SER A 16 21.82 -14.90 -5.47
CA SER A 16 21.96 -14.35 -4.11
C SER A 16 22.13 -12.82 -4.12
N SER A 17 22.89 -12.29 -5.08
CA SER A 17 23.02 -10.84 -5.26
C SER A 17 21.70 -10.18 -5.67
N HIS A 18 20.90 -10.84 -6.51
CA HIS A 18 19.58 -10.36 -6.92
C HIS A 18 18.62 -10.25 -5.72
N ASP A 19 18.53 -11.31 -4.90
CA ASP A 19 17.68 -11.30 -3.72
C ASP A 19 18.09 -10.19 -2.73
N LYS A 20 19.40 -10.00 -2.58
CA LYS A 20 19.96 -8.92 -1.77
C LYS A 20 19.56 -7.54 -2.32
N MET A 21 19.64 -7.35 -3.63
CA MET A 21 19.24 -6.10 -4.29
C MET A 21 17.77 -5.77 -4.03
N MET A 22 16.87 -6.76 -4.07
CA MET A 22 15.43 -6.55 -3.85
C MET A 22 15.08 -6.15 -2.41
N ALA A 23 15.89 -6.54 -1.44
CA ALA A 23 15.70 -6.23 -0.02
C ALA A 23 16.52 -5.02 0.48
N GLN A 24 17.39 -4.47 -0.36
CA GLN A 24 18.33 -3.43 0.05
C GLN A 24 17.61 -2.09 0.31
N PRO A 25 17.92 -1.39 1.41
CA PRO A 25 17.35 -0.06 1.66
C PRO A 25 17.74 0.95 0.59
N LEU A 26 16.85 1.91 0.28
CA LEU A 26 17.10 2.96 -0.72
C LEU A 26 18.42 3.71 -0.49
N LYS A 27 18.79 3.96 0.78
CA LYS A 27 20.04 4.64 1.15
C LYS A 27 21.28 3.98 0.54
N ASP A 28 21.29 2.65 0.53
CA ASP A 28 22.42 1.85 0.10
C ASP A 28 22.26 1.38 -1.35
N SER A 29 21.01 1.19 -1.81
CA SER A 29 20.69 0.77 -3.17
C SER A 29 20.89 1.91 -4.17
N ASP A 30 20.42 3.13 -3.83
CA ASP A 30 20.55 4.33 -4.66
C ASP A 30 20.81 5.56 -3.77
N THR A 31 22.09 5.79 -3.49
CA THR A 31 22.54 6.92 -2.67
C THR A 31 22.28 8.28 -3.34
N GLU A 32 22.25 8.36 -4.67
CA GLU A 32 22.01 9.61 -5.39
C GLU A 32 20.58 10.09 -5.17
N VAL A 33 19.60 9.21 -5.42
CA VAL A 33 18.18 9.50 -5.18
C VAL A 33 17.91 9.76 -3.69
N TYR A 34 18.50 8.97 -2.80
CA TYR A 34 18.37 9.18 -1.36
C TYR A 34 18.80 10.60 -0.94
N ASN A 35 19.93 11.07 -1.47
CA ASN A 35 20.45 12.40 -1.16
C ASN A 35 19.56 13.52 -1.73
N ILE A 36 18.98 13.33 -2.91
CA ILE A 36 18.01 14.28 -3.48
C ILE A 36 16.78 14.39 -2.57
N ILE A 37 16.20 13.26 -2.14
CA ILE A 37 15.04 13.24 -1.23
C ILE A 37 15.38 13.94 0.09
N LYS A 38 16.58 13.72 0.66
CA LYS A 38 17.02 14.38 1.89
C LYS A 38 17.17 15.89 1.74
N LYS A 39 17.71 16.36 0.62
CA LYS A 39 17.81 17.78 0.31
C LYS A 39 16.44 18.43 0.18
N GLU A 40 15.49 17.77 -0.50
CA GLU A 40 14.13 18.29 -0.64
C GLU A 40 13.37 18.30 0.69
N SER A 41 13.48 17.23 1.49
CA SER A 41 12.91 17.20 2.84
C SER A 41 13.45 18.33 3.72
N ASN A 42 14.74 18.66 3.59
CA ASN A 42 15.32 19.80 4.28
C ASN A 42 14.79 21.15 3.77
N ARG A 43 14.64 21.31 2.45
CA ARG A 43 14.07 22.52 1.82
C ARG A 43 12.67 22.81 2.37
N GLN A 44 11.80 21.81 2.38
CA GLN A 44 10.43 21.92 2.91
C GLN A 44 10.40 22.23 4.41
N ARG A 45 11.37 21.71 5.18
CA ARG A 45 11.45 21.93 6.63
C ARG A 45 11.86 23.34 7.02
N VAL A 46 12.71 23.98 6.22
CA VAL A 46 13.23 25.34 6.52
C VAL A 46 12.45 26.42 5.77
N GLY A 47 11.76 26.06 4.68
CA GLY A 47 10.93 26.96 3.90
C GLY A 47 9.56 27.19 4.54
N LEU A 48 8.99 28.37 4.29
CA LEU A 48 7.58 28.65 4.55
C LEU A 48 6.81 28.42 3.26
N GLU A 49 6.02 27.34 3.22
CA GLU A 49 5.19 27.03 2.07
C GLU A 49 3.87 27.82 2.12
N LEU A 50 3.71 28.73 1.15
CA LEU A 50 2.55 29.64 1.06
C LEU A 50 1.63 29.33 -0.14
N ILE A 51 1.88 28.21 -0.81
CA ILE A 51 1.07 27.77 -1.95
C ILE A 51 -0.18 27.08 -1.41
N ALA A 52 -1.35 27.67 -1.65
CA ALA A 52 -2.62 27.23 -1.04
C ALA A 52 -3.04 25.79 -1.36
N SER A 53 -2.55 25.22 -2.45
CA SER A 53 -2.83 23.83 -2.87
C SER A 53 -1.85 22.80 -2.31
N GLU A 54 -0.71 23.23 -1.75
CA GLU A 54 0.29 22.32 -1.21
C GLU A 54 0.03 21.99 0.27
N ASN A 55 0.35 20.77 0.67
CA ASN A 55 0.12 20.30 2.03
C ASN A 55 1.05 19.13 2.39
N PHE A 56 1.21 18.87 3.67
CA PHE A 56 2.00 17.75 4.19
C PHE A 56 1.10 16.56 4.52
N ALA A 57 1.35 15.42 3.85
CA ALA A 57 0.67 14.17 4.18
C ALA A 57 1.10 13.64 5.55
N SER A 58 0.20 12.96 6.26
CA SER A 58 0.54 12.33 7.53
C SER A 58 1.46 11.13 7.32
N ARG A 59 2.25 10.81 8.35
CA ARG A 59 3.14 9.63 8.33
C ARG A 59 2.40 8.34 8.00
N ALA A 60 1.19 8.16 8.55
CA ALA A 60 0.37 6.97 8.28
C ALA A 60 -0.03 6.83 6.81
N VAL A 61 -0.28 7.95 6.11
CA VAL A 61 -0.58 7.94 4.67
C VAL A 61 0.66 7.55 3.87
N LEU A 62 1.83 8.11 4.22
CA LEU A 62 3.09 7.77 3.55
C LEU A 62 3.50 6.30 3.77
N GLU A 63 3.28 5.75 4.97
CA GLU A 63 3.53 4.33 5.26
C GLU A 63 2.61 3.41 4.43
N ALA A 64 1.34 3.77 4.26
CA ALA A 64 0.42 3.01 3.42
C ALA A 64 0.82 3.03 1.93
N LEU A 65 1.33 4.18 1.43
CA LEU A 65 1.85 4.32 0.07
C LEU A 65 3.06 3.41 -0.21
N GLY A 66 3.88 3.09 0.80
CA GLY A 66 5.02 2.17 0.67
C GLY A 66 4.68 0.69 0.85
N SER A 67 3.39 0.32 0.98
CA SER A 67 2.98 -1.05 1.27
C SER A 67 3.02 -1.97 0.04
N CYS A 68 2.86 -3.28 0.29
CA CYS A 68 2.80 -4.30 -0.76
C CYS A 68 1.60 -4.15 -1.72
N LEU A 69 0.65 -3.25 -1.43
CA LEU A 69 -0.48 -2.96 -2.32
C LEU A 69 -0.03 -2.41 -3.67
N ASN A 70 1.15 -1.80 -3.77
CA ASN A 70 1.73 -1.34 -5.06
C ASN A 70 1.92 -2.48 -6.08
N ASN A 71 2.09 -3.71 -5.59
CA ASN A 71 2.36 -4.86 -6.46
C ASN A 71 1.06 -5.46 -7.03
N LYS A 72 -0.11 -4.91 -6.65
CA LYS A 72 -1.39 -5.52 -6.96
C LYS A 72 -2.08 -4.90 -8.15
N TYR A 73 -2.37 -5.75 -9.13
CA TYR A 73 -3.30 -5.44 -10.22
C TYR A 73 -4.72 -5.89 -9.85
N SER A 74 -5.69 -4.98 -9.93
CA SER A 74 -7.09 -5.23 -9.58
C SER A 74 -8.04 -4.42 -10.46
N GLU A 75 -8.04 -4.68 -11.77
CA GLU A 75 -8.96 -4.02 -12.69
C GLU A 75 -10.41 -4.50 -12.52
N GLY A 76 -11.36 -3.57 -12.63
CA GLY A 76 -12.79 -3.78 -12.35
C GLY A 76 -13.18 -3.25 -10.97
N TYR A 77 -14.36 -3.62 -10.48
CA TYR A 77 -14.88 -3.22 -9.16
C TYR A 77 -14.89 -4.41 -8.18
N PRO A 78 -14.95 -4.18 -6.86
CA PRO A 78 -15.23 -5.25 -5.89
C PRO A 78 -16.43 -6.10 -6.34
N GLY A 79 -16.23 -7.39 -6.54
CA GLY A 79 -17.27 -8.33 -7.04
C GLY A 79 -17.39 -8.45 -8.57
N GLN A 80 -16.72 -7.61 -9.35
CA GLN A 80 -16.67 -7.66 -10.83
C GLN A 80 -15.26 -7.33 -11.32
N ARG A 81 -14.32 -8.25 -11.12
CA ARG A 81 -12.91 -8.08 -11.51
C ARG A 81 -12.59 -8.90 -12.76
N TYR A 82 -11.73 -8.35 -13.61
CA TYR A 82 -11.27 -9.05 -14.82
C TYR A 82 -10.26 -10.17 -14.51
N VAL A 83 -9.56 -10.06 -13.38
CA VAL A 83 -8.57 -11.05 -12.91
C VAL A 83 -9.07 -11.76 -11.65
N ASN A 84 -9.16 -13.10 -11.71
CA ASN A 84 -9.69 -13.94 -10.63
C ASN A 84 -8.55 -14.66 -9.87
N VAL A 85 -7.90 -13.97 -8.93
CA VAL A 85 -6.98 -14.60 -7.96
C VAL A 85 -7.60 -14.51 -6.56
N VAL A 86 -8.18 -15.62 -6.10
CA VAL A 86 -9.29 -15.65 -5.13
C VAL A 86 -8.99 -15.05 -3.75
N LYS A 87 -7.75 -15.12 -3.25
CA LYS A 87 -7.45 -14.75 -1.86
C LYS A 87 -6.95 -13.30 -1.70
N ASP A 88 -6.09 -12.85 -2.59
CA ASP A 88 -5.46 -11.52 -2.49
C ASP A 88 -6.34 -10.38 -3.01
N LEU A 89 -7.27 -10.67 -3.93
CA LEU A 89 -8.27 -9.68 -4.38
C LEU A 89 -9.25 -9.31 -3.28
N LEU A 90 -9.46 -10.17 -2.29
CA LEU A 90 -10.38 -9.93 -1.18
C LEU A 90 -9.88 -8.79 -0.28
N LEU A 91 -8.57 -8.74 0.00
CA LEU A 91 -7.96 -7.66 0.79
C LEU A 91 -8.00 -6.34 0.04
N THR A 92 -7.67 -6.35 -1.25
CA THR A 92 -7.71 -5.15 -2.10
C THR A 92 -9.14 -4.59 -2.19
N SER A 93 -10.11 -5.46 -2.41
CA SER A 93 -11.54 -5.10 -2.42
C SER A 93 -11.99 -4.53 -1.08
N SER A 94 -11.52 -5.10 0.04
CA SER A 94 -11.84 -4.60 1.39
C SER A 94 -11.31 -3.18 1.61
N CYS A 95 -10.09 -2.88 1.17
CA CYS A 95 -9.51 -1.54 1.25
C CYS A 95 -10.29 -0.52 0.42
N GLU A 96 -10.74 -0.89 -0.79
CA GLU A 96 -11.54 -0.02 -1.66
C GLU A 96 -12.92 0.27 -1.04
N VAL A 97 -13.63 -0.75 -0.57
CA VAL A 97 -14.95 -0.59 0.07
C VAL A 97 -14.84 0.28 1.33
N LEU A 98 -13.80 0.06 2.16
CA LEU A 98 -13.56 0.89 3.34
C LEU A 98 -13.24 2.34 2.98
N ARG A 99 -12.51 2.58 1.88
CA ARG A 99 -12.23 3.92 1.39
C ARG A 99 -13.52 4.62 0.97
N GLU A 100 -14.35 3.98 0.16
CA GLU A 100 -15.63 4.53 -0.29
C GLU A 100 -16.52 4.88 0.90
N TYR A 101 -16.68 3.95 1.85
CA TYR A 101 -17.45 4.17 3.06
C TYR A 101 -16.93 5.37 3.88
N ARG A 102 -15.60 5.48 4.04
CA ARG A 102 -14.99 6.61 4.75
C ARG A 102 -15.23 7.93 4.03
N VAL A 103 -15.12 7.96 2.70
CA VAL A 103 -15.40 9.17 1.90
C VAL A 103 -16.84 9.62 2.10
N GLN A 104 -17.81 8.72 1.97
CA GLN A 104 -19.24 9.04 2.19
C GLN A 104 -19.48 9.56 3.61
N THR A 105 -18.86 8.95 4.61
CA THR A 105 -18.98 9.34 6.03
C THR A 105 -18.42 10.75 6.27
N ILE A 106 -17.22 11.05 5.75
CA ILE A 106 -16.55 12.34 5.93
C ILE A 106 -17.40 13.47 5.34
N TRP A 107 -17.92 13.26 4.14
CA TRP A 107 -18.72 14.25 3.43
C TRP A 107 -20.20 14.26 3.83
N LYS A 108 -20.59 13.43 4.81
CA LYS A 108 -21.97 13.25 5.27
C LYS A 108 -22.95 12.99 4.13
N PHE A 109 -22.52 12.27 3.10
CA PHE A 109 -23.44 11.76 2.10
C PHE A 109 -24.39 10.78 2.79
N GLN A 110 -25.67 11.12 2.85
CA GLN A 110 -26.70 10.17 3.22
C GLN A 110 -26.97 9.30 1.99
N GLU A 111 -26.33 8.14 1.90
CA GLU A 111 -26.80 7.13 0.96
C GLU A 111 -28.01 6.43 1.56
N THR A 112 -29.17 6.69 0.97
CA THR A 112 -30.36 5.88 1.12
C THR A 112 -30.04 4.45 0.65
N THR A 113 -29.92 3.55 1.63
CA THR A 113 -30.24 2.13 1.48
C THR A 113 -29.63 1.41 0.27
N LYS A 114 -28.32 1.08 0.29
CA LYS A 114 -27.76 -0.02 -0.55
C LYS A 114 -26.35 -0.53 -0.19
N PHE A 115 -26.00 -0.61 1.11
CA PHE A 115 -24.72 -1.20 1.55
C PHE A 115 -24.84 -2.54 2.30
N SER A 116 -25.97 -3.24 2.15
CA SER A 116 -26.24 -4.47 2.91
C SER A 116 -25.56 -5.75 2.37
N THR A 117 -25.16 -5.80 1.10
CA THR A 117 -24.88 -7.11 0.48
C THR A 117 -23.40 -7.53 0.47
N VAL A 118 -22.43 -6.62 0.57
CA VAL A 118 -20.99 -7.00 0.51
C VAL A 118 -20.33 -7.01 1.89
N VAL A 119 -20.84 -6.21 2.83
CA VAL A 119 -20.32 -6.08 4.20
C VAL A 119 -20.73 -7.27 5.09
N THR A 120 -21.77 -8.01 4.70
CA THR A 120 -22.29 -9.18 5.43
C THR A 120 -21.44 -10.44 5.30
N SER A 121 -20.39 -10.44 4.45
CA SER A 121 -19.49 -11.59 4.28
C SER A 121 -18.33 -11.64 5.28
N PHE A 122 -18.10 -10.59 6.10
CA PHE A 122 -17.01 -10.55 7.10
C PHE A 122 -17.49 -9.95 8.44
N PRO A 123 -18.20 -10.72 9.29
CA PRO A 123 -18.72 -10.23 10.57
C PRO A 123 -17.63 -9.82 11.59
N LEU A 124 -16.39 -10.32 11.45
CA LEU A 124 -15.31 -10.03 12.39
C LEU A 124 -14.75 -8.60 12.27
N LEU A 125 -14.75 -8.00 11.08
CA LEU A 125 -14.23 -6.64 10.88
C LEU A 125 -15.23 -5.57 11.35
N LEU A 126 -16.53 -5.87 11.31
CA LEU A 126 -17.57 -4.96 11.78
C LEU A 126 -17.65 -4.86 13.30
N ALA A 127 -17.41 -5.97 14.01
CA ALA A 127 -17.40 -6.00 15.48
C ALA A 127 -16.30 -5.08 16.04
N ASP A 128 -15.12 -5.08 15.41
CA ASP A 128 -13.98 -4.28 15.86
C ASP A 128 -14.15 -2.77 15.61
N ILE A 129 -14.85 -2.41 14.52
CA ILE A 129 -15.17 -1.01 14.19
C ILE A 129 -16.32 -0.47 15.07
N THR A 130 -17.28 -1.31 15.43
CA THR A 130 -18.42 -0.92 16.30
C THR A 130 -18.02 -0.83 17.77
N GLN A 131 -17.15 -1.71 18.29
CA GLN A 131 -16.65 -1.63 19.67
C GLN A 131 -15.84 -0.36 19.95
N LYS A 132 -15.08 0.17 18.98
CA LYS A 132 -14.32 1.43 19.16
C LYS A 132 -15.21 2.67 19.30
N ARG A 133 -16.50 2.62 18.96
CA ARG A 133 -17.45 3.73 19.19
C ARG A 133 -18.13 3.68 20.55
N SER A 134 -18.18 2.54 21.25
CA SER A 134 -18.88 2.44 22.55
C SER A 134 -18.00 2.74 23.76
N GLY A 135 -16.70 3.01 23.58
CA GLY A 135 -15.73 3.24 24.66
C GLY A 135 -15.29 4.68 24.88
N SER A 136 -16.02 5.67 24.35
CA SER A 136 -15.73 7.09 24.57
C SER A 136 -17.02 7.89 24.72
N LEU A 137 -17.68 7.71 25.88
CA LEU A 137 -18.51 8.70 26.55
C LEU A 137 -18.19 8.65 28.04
#